data_AF-A7RKN2-F1
#
_entry.id   AF-A7RKN2-F1
#
_cell.length_a   1.000
_cell.length_b   1.000
_cell.length_c   1.000
_cell.angle_alpha   90.00
_cell.angle_beta   90.00
_cell.angle_gamma   90.00
#
_symmetry.space_group_name_H-M   'P 1'
#
loop_
_entity.id
_entity.type
_entity.pdbx_description
1 polymer ?
#
loop_
_entity_poly.entity_id
_entity_poly.type
_entity_poly.pdbx_seq_one_letter_code
_entity_poly.pdbx_strand_id
1 'polypeptide(L)'
;MVGLALWVFMVMLNFTYGTHYDMYKKINTGGPVCFEAKGDKPAAVTYNGTEEVVFGVALVHVSGKVSCNGKGYSPFGCGGKSFNVFVTDQQDEVILPRKELVRDVTATHVPISVRSEGCDDVGVKPCGIARIWVNGKDYSLHRRGFNFVVVDPKTGRKLDAQSFDTYVKPVDGERAYNYTKSLKGDKIVLVAIQDAAWEQLTKFPMHQELIRLGAKGPIIRGFRTSLALIGYAGSERPQWLSFGQNARYKGPTTVTANIPFKTGKSFWYKVTNRDVTSKSILLADVLNPFLLGPKQQLKVWFGEDLDNQAEDDNAGRTCVDVYAWLA
;
A
#
# COMPACT_ATOMS: atom_id res chain seq x y z
N MET A 1 -8.12 23.81 81.94
CA MET A 1 -7.95 23.05 80.69
C MET A 1 -8.80 23.71 79.63
N VAL A 2 -8.14 24.39 78.69
CA VAL A 2 -8.76 25.07 77.54
C VAL A 2 -8.88 24.01 76.43
N GLY A 3 -10.08 23.79 75.90
CA GLY A 3 -10.33 22.85 74.80
C GLY A 3 -11.06 23.56 73.67
N LEU A 4 -10.35 23.79 72.56
CA LEU A 4 -10.79 24.50 71.36
C LEU A 4 -12.01 23.86 70.69
N ALA A 5 -12.97 24.70 70.30
CA ALA A 5 -14.05 24.37 69.38
C ALA A 5 -13.53 24.41 67.93
N LEU A 6 -13.55 23.27 67.25
CA LEU A 6 -13.30 23.17 65.81
C LEU A 6 -14.61 23.48 65.06
N TRP A 7 -14.64 24.63 64.39
CA TRP A 7 -15.63 24.96 63.37
C TRP A 7 -15.27 24.26 62.07
N VAL A 8 -16.06 23.28 61.64
CA VAL A 8 -15.96 22.72 60.28
C VAL A 8 -16.84 23.55 59.37
N PHE A 9 -16.21 24.41 58.56
CA PHE A 9 -16.85 25.10 57.44
C PHE A 9 -17.21 24.06 56.37
N MET A 10 -18.50 23.76 56.22
CA MET A 10 -19.01 22.96 55.11
C MET A 10 -19.08 23.87 53.87
N VAL A 11 -18.01 23.89 53.08
CA VAL A 11 -18.01 24.56 51.77
C VAL A 11 -18.93 23.77 50.85
N MET A 12 -20.16 24.27 50.66
CA MET A 12 -21.05 23.85 49.60
C MET A 12 -20.44 24.30 48.26
N LEU A 13 -19.60 23.46 47.66
CA LEU A 13 -19.22 23.59 46.26
C LEU A 13 -20.49 23.35 45.43
N ASN A 14 -21.16 24.43 45.05
CA ASN A 14 -22.16 24.42 43.99
C ASN A 14 -21.45 24.05 42.68
N PHE A 15 -21.35 22.74 42.40
CA PHE A 15 -21.14 22.27 41.04
C PHE A 15 -22.41 22.61 40.27
N THR A 16 -22.39 23.75 39.57
CA THR A 16 -23.31 23.95 38.46
C THR A 16 -23.03 22.84 37.46
N TYR A 17 -24.02 21.96 37.26
CA TYR A 17 -24.00 20.95 36.22
C TYR A 17 -24.00 21.69 34.88
N GLY A 18 -22.80 22.00 34.37
CA GLY A 18 -22.59 22.42 33.00
C GLY A 18 -23.18 21.34 32.10
N THR A 19 -24.15 21.72 31.29
CA THR A 19 -24.76 20.84 30.30
C THR A 19 -23.66 20.23 29.42
N HIS A 20 -23.70 18.92 29.22
CA HIS A 20 -22.79 18.05 28.46
C HIS A 20 -22.45 18.47 27.00
N TYR A 21 -22.82 19.67 26.56
CA TYR A 21 -22.74 20.17 25.18
C TYR A 21 -21.44 20.92 24.82
N ASP A 22 -20.56 21.24 25.78
CA ASP A 22 -19.33 22.03 25.53
C ASP A 22 -18.08 21.20 25.15
N MET A 23 -18.15 19.87 25.15
CA MET A 23 -16.96 19.03 24.85
C MET A 23 -16.60 18.96 23.36
N TYR A 24 -17.50 19.37 22.45
CA TYR A 24 -17.29 19.28 21.01
C TYR A 24 -17.30 20.66 20.35
N LYS A 25 -16.17 21.08 19.82
CA LYS A 25 -16.03 22.35 19.10
C LYS A 25 -16.06 22.11 17.60
N LYS A 26 -16.98 22.76 16.87
CA LYS A 26 -16.98 22.76 15.40
C LYS A 26 -15.71 23.46 14.90
N ILE A 27 -14.93 22.79 14.06
CA ILE A 27 -13.63 23.30 13.60
C ILE A 27 -13.64 23.77 12.14
N ASN A 28 -14.59 23.33 11.31
CA ASN A 28 -14.79 23.89 9.96
C ASN A 28 -15.66 25.16 10.01
N THR A 29 -15.12 26.30 9.56
CA THR A 29 -15.77 27.62 9.67
C THR A 29 -16.36 28.16 8.36
N GLY A 30 -15.95 27.63 7.20
CA GLY A 30 -16.41 28.06 5.87
C GLY A 30 -17.65 27.31 5.34
N GLY A 31 -18.35 26.58 6.21
CA GLY A 31 -19.40 25.63 5.83
C GLY A 31 -18.91 24.18 5.78
N PRO A 32 -19.78 23.23 5.38
CA PRO A 32 -19.44 21.81 5.32
C PRO A 32 -18.27 21.54 4.39
N VAL A 33 -17.36 20.65 4.80
CA VAL A 33 -16.24 20.19 3.97
C VAL A 33 -16.61 18.86 3.32
N CYS A 34 -16.13 18.61 2.10
CA CYS A 34 -16.53 17.42 1.35
C CYS A 34 -15.33 16.62 0.87
N PHE A 35 -15.43 15.30 0.96
CA PHE A 35 -14.47 14.35 0.42
C PHE A 35 -15.13 13.46 -0.65
N GLU A 36 -14.33 12.99 -1.60
CA GLU A 36 -14.77 12.01 -2.61
C GLU A 36 -14.21 10.62 -2.28
N ALA A 37 -14.67 9.62 -3.02
CA ALA A 37 -14.25 8.23 -2.85
C ALA A 37 -13.04 7.85 -3.72
N LYS A 38 -12.54 8.79 -4.53
CA LYS A 38 -11.38 8.59 -5.42
C LYS A 38 -10.71 9.88 -5.90
N GLY A 39 -9.49 9.74 -6.38
CA GLY A 39 -8.76 10.74 -7.16
C GLY A 39 -8.05 11.79 -6.33
N ASP A 40 -7.55 11.41 -5.15
CA ASP A 40 -6.83 12.22 -4.17
C ASP A 40 -7.64 13.44 -3.70
N LYS A 41 -8.89 13.24 -3.28
CA LYS A 41 -9.84 14.33 -2.97
C LYS A 41 -10.36 14.30 -1.53
N PRO A 42 -9.49 14.59 -0.54
CA PRO A 42 -9.90 14.74 0.84
C PRO A 42 -10.67 16.04 1.10
N ALA A 43 -11.40 16.06 2.21
CA ALA A 43 -11.88 17.28 2.84
C ALA A 43 -10.82 17.86 3.78
N ALA A 44 -10.15 18.94 3.38
CA ALA A 44 -9.22 19.65 4.26
C ALA A 44 -9.94 20.60 5.22
N VAL A 45 -9.51 20.61 6.49
CA VAL A 45 -10.03 21.47 7.56
C VAL A 45 -8.86 22.18 8.23
N THR A 46 -8.80 23.52 8.10
CA THR A 46 -7.80 24.34 8.80
C THR A 46 -8.31 24.72 10.19
N TYR A 47 -7.59 24.30 11.22
CA TYR A 47 -7.91 24.67 12.59
C TYR A 47 -7.46 26.11 12.89
N ASN A 48 -8.40 26.94 13.38
CA ASN A 48 -8.15 28.36 13.67
C ASN A 48 -8.24 28.68 15.17
N GLY A 49 -8.22 27.67 16.05
CA GLY A 49 -8.21 27.86 17.49
C GLY A 49 -6.80 27.98 18.08
N THR A 50 -6.76 28.05 19.41
CA THR A 50 -5.57 27.85 20.26
C THR A 50 -5.11 26.40 20.21
N GLU A 51 -3.85 26.12 20.53
CA GLU A 51 -3.38 24.74 20.65
C GLU A 51 -4.17 24.00 21.73
N GLU A 52 -4.75 22.85 21.37
CA GLU A 52 -5.55 22.03 22.28
C GLU A 52 -5.21 20.55 22.13
N VAL A 53 -5.44 19.78 23.20
CA VAL A 53 -5.40 18.31 23.17
C VAL A 53 -6.73 17.80 22.63
N VAL A 54 -6.68 16.92 21.63
CA VAL A 54 -7.86 16.37 20.95
C VAL A 54 -7.96 14.86 21.19
N PHE A 55 -9.06 14.41 21.81
CA PHE A 55 -9.34 13.00 22.07
C PHE A 55 -10.05 12.29 20.91
N GLY A 56 -10.70 13.06 20.03
CA GLY A 56 -11.44 12.51 18.91
C GLY A 56 -12.01 13.57 17.99
N VAL A 57 -12.47 13.11 16.83
CA VAL A 57 -13.13 13.93 15.82
C VAL A 57 -14.50 13.32 15.51
N ALA A 58 -15.54 14.12 15.64
CA ALA A 58 -16.88 13.76 15.21
C ALA A 58 -17.16 14.34 13.82
N LEU A 59 -17.59 13.48 12.91
CA LEU A 59 -18.05 13.85 11.58
C LEU A 59 -19.58 13.79 11.58
N VAL A 60 -20.22 14.92 11.27
CA VAL A 60 -21.67 15.05 11.17
C VAL A 60 -22.03 15.19 9.71
N HIS A 61 -22.77 14.23 9.17
CA HIS A 61 -23.19 14.22 7.78
C HIS A 61 -24.13 15.38 7.48
N VAL A 62 -23.85 16.11 6.39
CA VAL A 62 -24.68 17.21 5.91
C VAL A 62 -25.37 16.83 4.60
N SER A 63 -24.62 16.33 3.62
CA SER A 63 -25.17 15.97 2.31
C SER A 63 -24.28 15.00 1.53
N GLY A 64 -24.80 14.45 0.43
CA GLY A 64 -24.05 13.55 -0.44
C GLY A 64 -23.82 12.16 0.15
N LYS A 65 -23.20 11.28 -0.63
CA LYS A 65 -22.82 9.91 -0.27
C LYS A 65 -21.64 9.47 -1.14
N VAL A 66 -20.85 8.54 -0.62
CA VAL A 66 -19.74 7.87 -1.30
C VAL A 66 -20.05 6.38 -1.51
N SER A 67 -19.34 5.75 -2.43
CA SER A 67 -19.44 4.33 -2.78
C SER A 67 -18.09 3.79 -3.24
N CYS A 68 -17.82 2.53 -2.89
CA CYS A 68 -16.64 1.74 -3.23
C CYS A 68 -16.75 0.93 -4.54
N ASN A 69 -17.89 1.01 -5.26
CA ASN A 69 -18.12 0.22 -6.48
C ASN A 69 -19.31 0.74 -7.32
N GLY A 70 -19.62 2.03 -7.18
CA GLY A 70 -20.82 2.66 -7.73
C GLY A 70 -22.15 2.16 -7.16
N LYS A 71 -22.16 1.29 -6.13
CA LYS A 71 -23.35 0.78 -5.42
C LYS A 71 -23.21 0.94 -3.91
N GLY A 72 -24.29 0.69 -3.16
CA GLY A 72 -24.22 0.69 -1.67
C GLY A 72 -23.86 2.04 -1.05
N TYR A 73 -24.26 3.14 -1.67
CA TYR A 73 -23.92 4.51 -1.26
C TYR A 73 -24.23 4.79 0.21
N SER A 74 -23.25 5.34 0.92
CA SER A 74 -23.40 5.76 2.32
C SER A 74 -22.56 6.99 2.64
N PRO A 75 -22.87 7.74 3.72
CA PRO A 75 -22.05 8.87 4.16
C PRO A 75 -20.59 8.54 4.49
N PHE A 76 -20.29 7.35 5.01
CA PHE A 76 -19.01 7.05 5.69
C PHE A 76 -18.38 5.69 5.31
N GLY A 77 -18.83 5.04 4.25
CA GLY A 77 -18.38 3.71 3.84
C GLY A 77 -19.07 3.23 2.57
N CYS A 78 -19.33 1.93 2.45
CA CYS A 78 -19.94 1.32 1.27
C CYS A 78 -20.66 0.01 1.63
N GLY A 79 -22.00 -0.01 1.60
CA GLY A 79 -22.83 -1.18 1.89
C GLY A 79 -22.67 -1.77 3.31
N GLY A 80 -23.76 -2.29 3.88
CA GLY A 80 -23.69 -3.03 5.15
C GLY A 80 -23.32 -2.18 6.38
N LYS A 81 -22.29 -2.58 7.15
CA LYS A 81 -21.94 -2.01 8.47
C LYS A 81 -20.47 -1.56 8.60
N SER A 82 -19.70 -1.52 7.50
CA SER A 82 -18.27 -1.23 7.54
C SER A 82 -17.96 0.20 7.08
N PHE A 83 -17.29 0.95 7.94
CA PHE A 83 -16.82 2.32 7.68
C PHE A 83 -15.50 2.29 6.90
N ASN A 84 -15.27 3.33 6.12
CA ASN A 84 -14.03 3.57 5.39
C ASN A 84 -13.74 5.07 5.30
N VAL A 85 -13.81 5.73 6.46
CA VAL A 85 -13.53 7.16 6.62
C VAL A 85 -12.45 7.35 7.67
N PHE A 86 -11.51 8.25 7.38
CA PHE A 86 -10.30 8.47 8.16
C PHE A 86 -10.05 9.95 8.37
N VAL A 87 -9.39 10.29 9.48
CA VAL A 87 -8.82 11.62 9.69
C VAL A 87 -7.31 11.48 9.70
N THR A 88 -6.64 12.26 8.85
CA THR A 88 -5.18 12.29 8.73
C THR A 88 -4.64 13.67 9.10
N ASP A 89 -3.32 13.74 9.28
CA ASP A 89 -2.58 15.00 9.30
C ASP A 89 -2.38 15.57 7.87
N GLN A 90 -1.54 16.61 7.78
CA GLN A 90 -1.18 17.27 6.51
C GLN A 90 -0.37 16.38 5.56
N GLN A 91 0.31 15.36 6.09
CA GLN A 91 1.17 14.41 5.38
C GLN A 91 0.41 13.14 4.99
N ASP A 92 -0.91 13.10 5.21
CA ASP A 92 -1.77 11.95 4.93
C ASP A 92 -1.51 10.74 5.84
N GLU A 93 -0.88 10.97 7.00
CA GLU A 93 -0.74 9.95 8.04
C GLU A 93 -2.02 9.86 8.87
N VAL A 94 -2.57 8.65 9.00
CA VAL A 94 -3.82 8.41 9.73
C VAL A 94 -3.65 8.70 11.21
N ILE A 95 -4.42 9.67 11.71
CA ILE A 95 -4.58 9.99 13.14
C ILE A 95 -5.74 9.18 13.73
N LEU A 96 -6.88 9.12 13.03
CA LEU A 96 -8.10 8.44 13.51
C LEU A 96 -8.77 7.63 12.39
N PRO A 97 -9.47 6.52 12.71
CA PRO A 97 -9.71 5.95 14.05
C PRO A 97 -8.45 5.32 14.67
N ARG A 98 -8.54 4.95 15.97
CA ARG A 98 -7.44 4.23 16.65
C ARG A 98 -7.01 2.99 15.85
N LYS A 99 -5.71 2.72 15.87
CA LYS A 99 -5.08 1.72 14.99
C LYS A 99 -5.67 0.32 15.17
N GLU A 100 -6.13 -0.04 16.37
CA GLU A 100 -6.69 -1.37 16.67
C GLU A 100 -8.09 -1.60 16.07
N LEU A 101 -8.80 -0.55 15.65
CA LEU A 101 -10.09 -0.68 14.96
C LEU A 101 -9.92 -1.02 13.48
N VAL A 102 -8.86 -0.49 12.88
CA VAL A 102 -8.46 -0.79 11.52
C VAL A 102 -7.76 -2.14 11.58
N ARG A 103 -8.27 -3.16 10.89
CA ARG A 103 -7.53 -4.42 10.82
C ARG A 103 -6.21 -4.14 10.10
N ASP A 104 -5.12 -4.08 10.85
CA ASP A 104 -3.78 -4.21 10.29
C ASP A 104 -3.80 -5.54 9.52
N VAL A 105 -3.76 -5.44 8.19
CA VAL A 105 -3.55 -6.63 7.38
C VAL A 105 -2.10 -7.00 7.67
N THR A 106 -1.93 -8.04 8.47
CA THR A 106 -0.66 -8.74 8.69
C THR A 106 0.11 -8.79 7.37
N ALA A 107 1.41 -8.47 7.37
CA ALA A 107 2.24 -8.53 6.16
C ALA A 107 1.99 -9.85 5.42
N THR A 108 1.29 -9.78 4.28
CA THR A 108 1.01 -10.97 3.48
C THR A 108 2.30 -11.32 2.78
N HIS A 109 2.75 -12.55 2.98
CA HIS A 109 3.91 -13.06 2.27
C HIS A 109 3.42 -13.61 0.94
N VAL A 110 3.84 -13.01 -0.16
CA VAL A 110 3.51 -13.52 -1.49
C VAL A 110 4.65 -14.45 -1.94
N PRO A 111 4.35 -15.73 -2.21
CA PRO A 111 5.34 -16.64 -2.75
C PRO A 111 5.64 -16.28 -4.21
N ILE A 112 6.93 -16.13 -4.52
CA ILE A 112 7.47 -15.94 -5.86
C ILE A 112 8.38 -17.12 -6.19
N SER A 113 8.22 -17.65 -7.40
CA SER A 113 9.11 -18.67 -7.97
C SER A 113 9.48 -18.28 -9.38
N VAL A 114 10.77 -18.31 -9.70
CA VAL A 114 11.30 -18.01 -11.04
C VAL A 114 12.09 -19.22 -11.50
N ARG A 115 11.67 -19.80 -12.63
CA ARG A 115 12.30 -20.98 -13.22
C ARG A 115 12.75 -20.67 -14.65
N SER A 116 14.02 -20.94 -14.89
CA SER A 116 14.68 -20.79 -16.18
C SER A 116 15.19 -22.13 -16.66
N GLU A 117 15.03 -22.40 -17.95
CA GLU A 117 15.35 -23.68 -18.58
C GLU A 117 16.00 -23.46 -19.95
N GLY A 118 17.17 -24.03 -20.17
CA GLY A 118 17.75 -24.21 -21.50
C GLY A 118 17.15 -25.44 -22.19
N CYS A 119 17.11 -25.49 -23.53
CA CYS A 119 16.55 -26.69 -24.21
C CYS A 119 17.31 -27.98 -23.86
N ASP A 120 18.59 -27.88 -23.57
CA ASP A 120 19.47 -29.04 -23.35
C ASP A 120 19.58 -29.43 -21.87
N ASP A 121 18.78 -28.82 -21.01
CA ASP A 121 18.79 -29.16 -19.60
C ASP A 121 18.24 -30.57 -19.36
N VAL A 122 18.89 -31.29 -18.44
CA VAL A 122 18.47 -32.64 -18.07
C VAL A 122 17.03 -32.61 -17.54
N GLY A 123 16.18 -33.47 -18.10
CA GLY A 123 14.77 -33.56 -17.72
C GLY A 123 13.83 -32.57 -18.42
N VAL A 124 14.33 -31.77 -19.36
CA VAL A 124 13.55 -30.81 -20.14
C VAL A 124 13.26 -31.36 -21.55
N LYS A 125 11.98 -31.41 -21.96
CA LYS A 125 11.54 -31.88 -23.30
C LYS A 125 10.26 -31.14 -23.74
N PRO A 126 10.07 -30.80 -25.03
CA PRO A 126 11.03 -30.89 -26.13
C PRO A 126 12.09 -29.78 -26.10
N CYS A 127 11.84 -28.69 -25.38
CA CYS A 127 12.77 -27.60 -25.06
C CYS A 127 12.28 -26.90 -23.79
N GLY A 128 13.16 -26.12 -23.14
CA GLY A 128 12.88 -25.39 -21.91
C GLY A 128 11.80 -24.34 -22.03
N ILE A 129 11.16 -24.06 -20.89
CA ILE A 129 10.14 -23.03 -20.71
C ILE A 129 10.55 -22.12 -19.54
N ALA A 130 10.57 -20.80 -19.75
CA ALA A 130 10.69 -19.85 -18.66
C ALA A 130 9.35 -19.70 -17.94
N ARG A 131 9.30 -19.91 -16.62
CA ARG A 131 8.10 -19.75 -15.80
C ARG A 131 8.35 -18.80 -14.66
N ILE A 132 7.42 -17.88 -14.42
CA ILE A 132 7.55 -16.84 -13.39
C ILE A 132 6.23 -16.75 -12.63
N TRP A 133 6.18 -17.42 -11.48
CA TRP A 133 5.02 -17.44 -10.62
C TRP A 133 5.05 -16.31 -9.60
N VAL A 134 3.92 -15.60 -9.51
CA VAL A 134 3.63 -14.63 -8.45
C VAL A 134 2.31 -15.04 -7.82
N ASN A 135 2.34 -15.39 -6.54
CA ASN A 135 1.19 -15.89 -5.80
C ASN A 135 0.49 -17.09 -6.47
N GLY A 136 1.28 -18.06 -6.96
CA GLY A 136 0.76 -19.26 -7.62
C GLY A 136 0.31 -19.09 -9.07
N LYS A 137 0.27 -17.87 -9.62
CA LYS A 137 -0.05 -17.61 -11.03
C LYS A 137 1.21 -17.34 -11.84
N ASP A 138 1.37 -18.05 -12.96
CA ASP A 138 2.46 -17.83 -13.91
C ASP A 138 2.15 -16.62 -14.80
N TYR A 139 3.08 -15.67 -14.85
CA TYR A 139 2.99 -14.44 -15.63
C TYR A 139 4.04 -14.37 -16.74
N SER A 140 4.90 -15.38 -16.90
CA SER A 140 5.85 -15.45 -17.99
C SER A 140 5.14 -15.59 -19.35
N LEU A 141 5.72 -15.04 -20.41
CA LEU A 141 5.18 -15.13 -21.77
C LEU A 141 5.60 -16.42 -22.51
N HIS A 142 6.47 -17.23 -21.90
CA HIS A 142 6.92 -18.54 -22.39
C HIS A 142 7.58 -18.47 -23.78
N ARG A 143 8.36 -17.42 -24.05
CA ARG A 143 9.08 -17.24 -25.32
C ARG A 143 10.58 -17.45 -25.14
N ARG A 144 11.26 -17.92 -26.18
CA ARG A 144 12.74 -18.01 -26.21
C ARG A 144 13.38 -16.65 -25.89
N GLY A 145 14.52 -16.70 -25.19
CA GLY A 145 15.27 -15.52 -24.78
C GLY A 145 14.98 -15.10 -23.35
N PHE A 146 15.13 -13.81 -23.05
CA PHE A 146 14.82 -13.26 -21.73
C PHE A 146 13.32 -13.04 -21.57
N ASN A 147 12.78 -13.51 -20.45
CA ASN A 147 11.42 -13.23 -19.99
C ASN A 147 11.49 -12.41 -18.70
N PHE A 148 10.70 -11.35 -18.63
CA PHE A 148 10.60 -10.44 -17.50
C PHE A 148 9.17 -10.39 -16.98
N VAL A 149 9.03 -10.34 -15.66
CA VAL A 149 7.80 -9.93 -14.99
C VAL A 149 8.15 -8.84 -13.97
N VAL A 150 7.42 -7.73 -14.01
CA VAL A 150 7.60 -6.61 -13.08
C VAL A 150 6.44 -6.60 -12.11
N VAL A 151 6.74 -6.53 -10.81
CA VAL A 151 5.76 -6.57 -9.72
C VAL A 151 5.85 -5.30 -8.89
N ASP A 152 4.69 -4.78 -8.53
CA ASP A 152 4.55 -3.67 -7.60
C ASP A 152 4.92 -4.14 -6.18
N PRO A 153 5.95 -3.56 -5.54
CA PRO A 153 6.42 -3.97 -4.21
C PRO A 153 5.46 -3.66 -3.06
N LYS A 154 4.47 -2.78 -3.26
CA LYS A 154 3.46 -2.44 -2.25
C LYS A 154 2.28 -3.41 -2.33
N THR A 155 1.78 -3.65 -3.54
CA THR A 155 0.53 -4.41 -3.74
C THR A 155 0.75 -5.88 -4.11
N GLY A 156 1.94 -6.26 -4.56
CA GLY A 156 2.22 -7.59 -5.10
C GLY A 156 1.60 -7.83 -6.48
N ARG A 157 1.03 -6.80 -7.10
CA ARG A 157 0.35 -6.90 -8.39
C ARG A 157 1.36 -6.86 -9.54
N LYS A 158 1.10 -7.65 -10.59
CA LYS A 158 1.87 -7.61 -11.84
C LYS A 158 1.66 -6.25 -12.53
N LEU A 159 2.75 -5.51 -12.73
CA LEU A 159 2.78 -4.26 -13.49
C LEU A 159 2.97 -4.52 -14.99
N ASP A 160 3.93 -5.38 -15.35
CA ASP A 160 4.29 -5.63 -16.74
C ASP A 160 4.84 -7.05 -16.92
N ALA A 161 4.78 -7.56 -18.15
CA ALA A 161 5.42 -8.81 -18.56
C ALA A 161 5.93 -8.67 -20.00
N GLN A 162 7.21 -8.95 -20.22
CA GLN A 162 7.87 -8.80 -21.52
C GLN A 162 8.73 -10.02 -21.83
N SER A 163 8.95 -10.27 -23.12
CA SER A 163 9.88 -11.29 -23.58
C SER A 163 10.63 -10.81 -24.81
N PHE A 164 11.91 -11.15 -24.90
CA PHE A 164 12.81 -10.72 -25.96
C PHE A 164 13.60 -11.90 -26.49
N ASP A 165 13.49 -12.20 -27.79
CA ASP A 165 14.21 -13.31 -28.44
C ASP A 165 15.64 -12.90 -28.78
N THR A 166 16.44 -12.69 -27.73
CA THR A 166 17.84 -12.24 -27.79
C THR A 166 18.81 -13.34 -28.25
N TYR A 167 18.30 -14.49 -28.69
CA TYR A 167 19.11 -15.53 -29.34
C TYR A 167 19.28 -15.25 -30.84
N VAL A 168 18.18 -14.97 -31.56
CA VAL A 168 18.25 -14.76 -33.02
C VAL A 168 17.97 -13.33 -33.50
N LYS A 169 17.34 -12.47 -32.70
CA LYS A 169 16.94 -11.13 -33.16
C LYS A 169 17.86 -10.03 -32.59
N PRO A 170 18.73 -9.40 -33.41
CA PRO A 170 19.56 -8.28 -32.97
C PRO A 170 18.75 -7.14 -32.31
N VAL A 171 17.59 -6.82 -32.89
CA VAL A 171 16.68 -5.77 -32.39
C VAL A 171 16.16 -6.10 -30.99
N ASP A 172 15.93 -7.38 -30.68
CA ASP A 172 15.49 -7.78 -29.35
C ASP A 172 16.64 -7.70 -28.33
N GLY A 173 17.90 -7.85 -28.76
CA GLY A 173 19.07 -7.60 -27.91
C GLY A 173 19.11 -6.16 -27.40
N GLU A 174 18.91 -5.19 -28.30
CA GLU A 174 18.82 -3.78 -27.94
C GLU A 174 17.61 -3.48 -27.05
N ARG A 175 16.43 -3.99 -27.43
CA ARG A 175 15.18 -3.78 -26.67
C ARG A 175 15.27 -4.37 -25.26
N ALA A 176 15.81 -5.58 -25.11
CA ALA A 176 16.00 -6.20 -23.81
C ALA A 176 16.92 -5.38 -22.91
N TYR A 177 18.05 -4.90 -23.45
CA TYR A 177 18.98 -4.06 -22.71
C TYR A 177 18.33 -2.74 -22.29
N ASN A 178 17.70 -2.02 -23.22
CA ASN A 178 17.05 -0.74 -22.95
C ASN A 178 15.88 -0.88 -21.96
N TYR A 179 15.08 -1.94 -22.10
CA TYR A 179 14.01 -2.26 -21.15
C TYR A 179 14.59 -2.49 -19.76
N THR A 180 15.58 -3.38 -19.61
CA THR A 180 16.20 -3.68 -18.30
C THR A 180 16.80 -2.41 -17.67
N LYS A 181 17.47 -1.58 -18.46
CA LYS A 181 18.05 -0.29 -18.02
C LYS A 181 16.99 0.73 -17.58
N SER A 182 15.81 0.72 -18.19
CA SER A 182 14.70 1.60 -17.81
C SER A 182 14.02 1.18 -16.50
N LEU A 183 14.17 -0.08 -16.07
CA LEU A 183 13.64 -0.56 -14.80
C LEU A 183 14.43 0.07 -13.64
N LYS A 184 13.83 1.10 -13.05
CA LYS A 184 14.32 1.88 -11.92
C LYS A 184 13.20 2.13 -10.91
N GLY A 185 13.60 2.55 -9.71
CA GLY A 185 12.69 2.90 -8.63
C GLY A 185 12.12 1.68 -7.92
N ASP A 186 10.96 1.86 -7.31
CA ASP A 186 10.32 0.87 -6.45
C ASP A 186 9.63 -0.23 -7.28
N LYS A 187 10.43 -1.19 -7.78
CA LYS A 187 9.95 -2.31 -8.62
C LYS A 187 10.68 -3.60 -8.29
N ILE A 188 9.92 -4.67 -8.10
CA ILE A 188 10.44 -6.04 -8.08
C ILE A 188 10.54 -6.50 -9.54
N VAL A 189 11.70 -7.08 -9.91
CA VAL A 189 11.99 -7.50 -11.29
C VAL A 189 12.35 -8.97 -11.30
N LEU A 190 11.53 -9.77 -11.96
CA LEU A 190 11.68 -11.22 -12.07
C LEU A 190 12.19 -11.56 -13.46
N VAL A 191 13.26 -12.35 -13.57
CA VAL A 191 13.91 -12.64 -14.86
C VAL A 191 14.18 -14.13 -15.00
N ALA A 192 13.78 -14.70 -16.14
CA ALA A 192 14.08 -16.08 -16.51
C ALA A 192 14.52 -16.16 -17.97
N ILE A 193 15.48 -17.05 -18.27
CA ILE A 193 15.85 -17.42 -19.65
C ILE A 193 15.07 -18.66 -20.08
N GLN A 194 14.61 -18.66 -21.33
CA GLN A 194 14.08 -19.83 -22.03
C GLN A 194 14.94 -20.17 -23.25
N ASP A 195 15.27 -21.44 -23.43
CA ASP A 195 16.15 -21.95 -24.51
C ASP A 195 17.53 -21.28 -24.47
N ALA A 196 17.70 -20.12 -25.09
CA ALA A 196 18.96 -19.38 -25.16
C ALA A 196 18.69 -17.87 -25.24
N ALA A 197 19.61 -17.04 -24.75
CA ALA A 197 19.39 -15.59 -24.68
C ALA A 197 20.62 -14.70 -24.93
N TRP A 198 21.83 -15.24 -25.06
CA TRP A 198 23.05 -14.42 -24.98
C TRP A 198 23.65 -13.95 -26.31
N GLU A 199 23.25 -14.54 -27.44
CA GLU A 199 23.92 -14.33 -28.74
C GLU A 199 23.82 -12.88 -29.24
N GLN A 200 22.67 -12.21 -29.06
CA GLN A 200 22.44 -10.85 -29.56
C GLN A 200 22.81 -9.76 -28.54
N LEU A 201 23.51 -10.10 -27.45
CA LEU A 201 23.87 -9.18 -26.37
C LEU A 201 25.36 -8.86 -26.29
N THR A 202 26.16 -9.28 -27.25
CA THR A 202 27.62 -9.04 -27.26
C THR A 202 27.99 -7.56 -27.19
N LYS A 203 27.17 -6.67 -27.77
CA LYS A 203 27.36 -5.21 -27.77
C LYS A 203 26.71 -4.49 -26.58
N PHE A 204 25.93 -5.20 -25.75
CA PHE A 204 25.14 -4.59 -24.68
C PHE A 204 25.59 -5.13 -23.32
N PRO A 205 25.89 -4.27 -22.33
CA PRO A 205 26.35 -4.72 -21.01
C PRO A 205 25.19 -5.23 -20.13
N MET A 206 24.36 -6.13 -20.66
CA MET A 206 23.18 -6.70 -19.98
C MET A 206 23.51 -7.33 -18.62
N HIS A 207 24.69 -7.96 -18.50
CA HIS A 207 25.17 -8.51 -17.24
C HIS A 207 25.29 -7.46 -16.12
N GLN A 208 25.66 -6.21 -16.44
CA GLN A 208 25.75 -5.13 -15.46
C GLN A 208 24.37 -4.72 -14.96
N GLU A 209 23.38 -4.70 -15.85
CA GLU A 209 21.99 -4.39 -15.48
C GLU A 209 21.38 -5.51 -14.62
N LEU A 210 21.66 -6.78 -14.93
CA LEU A 210 21.23 -7.89 -14.08
C LEU A 210 21.89 -7.82 -12.68
N ILE A 211 23.19 -7.49 -12.61
CA ILE A 211 23.88 -7.28 -11.33
C ILE A 211 23.29 -6.08 -10.57
N ARG A 212 22.98 -4.98 -11.27
CA ARG A 212 22.29 -3.82 -10.68
C ARG A 212 20.96 -4.22 -10.05
N LEU A 213 20.20 -5.13 -10.67
CA LEU A 213 18.94 -5.66 -10.15
C LEU A 213 19.11 -6.69 -9.01
N GLY A 214 20.33 -7.13 -8.69
CA GLY A 214 20.61 -8.03 -7.58
C GLY A 214 21.18 -9.41 -7.96
N ALA A 215 21.49 -9.65 -9.23
CA ALA A 215 22.20 -10.86 -9.63
C ALA A 215 23.62 -10.89 -9.04
N LYS A 216 24.08 -12.07 -8.63
CA LYS A 216 25.43 -12.27 -8.10
C LYS A 216 26.37 -12.66 -9.25
N GLY A 217 27.35 -11.80 -9.53
CA GLY A 217 28.34 -12.05 -10.58
C GLY A 217 29.42 -13.07 -10.18
N PRO A 218 30.21 -13.57 -11.14
CA PRO A 218 30.13 -13.32 -12.59
C PRO A 218 28.93 -14.02 -13.27
N ILE A 219 28.36 -13.41 -14.32
CA ILE A 219 27.21 -13.95 -15.06
C ILE A 219 27.68 -14.88 -16.17
N ILE A 220 27.12 -16.09 -16.24
CA ILE A 220 27.41 -17.10 -17.27
C ILE A 220 26.66 -16.73 -18.56
N ARG A 221 27.41 -16.25 -19.55
CA ARG A 221 26.91 -15.83 -20.87
C ARG A 221 27.17 -16.92 -21.92
N GLY A 222 26.54 -18.08 -21.73
CA GLY A 222 26.74 -19.24 -22.59
C GLY A 222 25.52 -19.59 -23.42
N PHE A 223 25.72 -20.31 -24.51
CA PHE A 223 24.63 -20.92 -25.25
C PHE A 223 23.83 -21.87 -24.34
N ARG A 224 22.50 -21.69 -24.32
CA ARG A 224 21.56 -22.50 -23.53
C ARG A 224 21.85 -22.63 -22.04
N THR A 225 22.35 -21.55 -21.45
CA THR A 225 22.42 -21.42 -20.00
C THR A 225 21.07 -21.01 -19.43
N SER A 226 20.80 -21.42 -18.20
CA SER A 226 19.65 -20.94 -17.44
C SER A 226 20.08 -19.88 -16.44
N LEU A 227 19.23 -18.87 -16.25
CA LEU A 227 19.42 -17.77 -15.30
C LEU A 227 18.05 -17.39 -14.74
N ALA A 228 17.93 -17.42 -13.42
CA ALA A 228 16.72 -17.04 -12.70
C ALA A 228 17.05 -15.96 -11.65
N LEU A 229 16.31 -14.86 -11.67
CA LEU A 229 16.51 -13.72 -10.78
C LEU A 229 15.18 -13.27 -10.18
N ILE A 230 15.16 -13.10 -8.85
CA ILE A 230 14.21 -12.30 -8.09
C ILE A 230 14.98 -11.06 -7.65
N GLY A 231 14.83 -9.98 -8.41
CA GLY A 231 15.58 -8.74 -8.30
C GLY A 231 14.75 -7.56 -7.81
N TYR A 232 15.44 -6.45 -7.49
CA TYR A 232 14.84 -5.17 -7.13
C TYR A 232 15.54 -4.03 -7.86
N ALA A 233 14.76 -3.11 -8.42
CA ALA A 233 15.26 -2.02 -9.26
C ALA A 233 15.74 -0.79 -8.47
N GLY A 234 15.37 -0.69 -7.20
CA GLY A 234 15.80 0.39 -6.29
C GLY A 234 17.22 0.21 -5.79
N SER A 235 17.71 1.21 -5.04
CA SER A 235 19.05 1.19 -4.43
C SER A 235 19.14 0.26 -3.21
N GLU A 236 18.02 0.00 -2.56
CA GLU A 236 17.96 -0.93 -1.42
C GLU A 236 18.27 -2.36 -1.84
N ARG A 237 18.75 -3.16 -0.88
CA ARG A 237 19.08 -4.57 -1.08
C ARG A 237 18.29 -5.44 -0.10
N PRO A 238 17.00 -5.73 -0.40
CA PRO A 238 16.19 -6.59 0.45
C PRO A 238 16.77 -7.99 0.61
N GLN A 239 16.54 -8.63 1.76
CA GLN A 239 17.07 -9.96 2.04
C GLN A 239 16.48 -11.06 1.15
N TRP A 240 15.29 -10.83 0.58
CA TRP A 240 14.61 -11.78 -0.30
C TRP A 240 15.13 -11.79 -1.74
N LEU A 241 16.11 -10.94 -2.09
CA LEU A 241 16.78 -11.01 -3.39
C LEU A 241 17.38 -12.40 -3.59
N SER A 242 17.08 -13.01 -4.73
CA SER A 242 17.48 -14.39 -5.00
C SER A 242 17.93 -14.53 -6.44
N PHE A 243 19.04 -15.23 -6.64
CA PHE A 243 19.65 -15.38 -7.95
C PHE A 243 20.27 -16.76 -8.07
N GLY A 244 20.11 -17.36 -9.24
CA GLY A 244 20.76 -18.59 -9.62
C GLY A 244 21.04 -18.60 -11.12
N GLN A 245 21.97 -19.45 -11.52
CA GLN A 245 22.29 -19.72 -12.91
C GLN A 245 22.96 -21.08 -13.03
N ASN A 246 22.82 -21.72 -14.18
CA ASN A 246 23.52 -22.95 -14.51
C ASN A 246 24.11 -22.89 -15.92
N ALA A 247 25.24 -23.56 -16.08
CA ALA A 247 25.77 -23.84 -17.41
C ALA A 247 24.84 -24.80 -18.17
N ARG A 248 24.93 -24.80 -19.51
CA ARG A 248 24.25 -25.76 -20.38
C ARG A 248 24.42 -27.20 -19.85
N TYR A 249 23.36 -28.01 -19.93
CA TYR A 249 23.30 -29.40 -19.47
C TYR A 249 23.37 -29.59 -17.95
N LYS A 250 23.50 -28.54 -17.15
CA LYS A 250 23.52 -28.66 -15.68
C LYS A 250 22.12 -28.61 -15.07
N GLY A 251 21.10 -28.50 -15.91
CA GLY A 251 19.72 -28.54 -15.48
C GLY A 251 19.17 -27.14 -15.20
N PRO A 252 17.85 -27.06 -15.07
CA PRO A 252 17.14 -25.81 -14.95
C PRO A 252 17.53 -25.08 -13.66
N THR A 253 17.44 -23.76 -13.68
CA THR A 253 17.64 -22.92 -12.49
C THR A 253 16.28 -22.51 -11.94
N THR A 254 16.05 -22.73 -10.65
CA THR A 254 14.86 -22.23 -9.95
C THR A 254 15.31 -21.44 -8.72
N VAL A 255 14.77 -20.24 -8.54
CA VAL A 255 14.88 -19.46 -7.30
C VAL A 255 13.50 -19.14 -6.76
N THR A 256 13.37 -19.10 -5.43
CA THR A 256 12.12 -18.82 -4.74
C THR A 256 12.33 -17.80 -3.64
N ALA A 257 11.30 -16.99 -3.37
CA ALA A 257 11.27 -16.07 -2.24
C ALA A 257 9.83 -15.91 -1.73
N ASN A 258 9.68 -15.72 -0.42
CA ASN A 258 8.44 -15.26 0.20
C ASN A 258 8.62 -13.79 0.52
N ILE A 259 8.14 -12.91 -0.36
CA ILE A 259 8.34 -11.48 -0.20
C ILE A 259 7.25 -10.93 0.71
N PRO A 260 7.59 -10.22 1.80
CA PRO A 260 6.60 -9.56 2.64
C PRO A 260 6.04 -8.36 1.89
N PHE A 261 4.76 -8.42 1.55
CA PHE A 261 4.01 -7.27 1.07
C PHE A 261 3.29 -6.66 2.26
N LYS A 262 3.48 -5.36 2.44
CA LYS A 262 2.53 -4.57 3.23
C LYS A 262 1.31 -4.39 2.33
N THR A 263 0.44 -5.39 2.29
CA THR A 263 -0.94 -5.14 1.86
C THR A 263 -1.42 -3.93 2.64
N GLY A 264 -1.92 -2.91 1.95
CA GLY A 264 -2.45 -1.72 2.58
C GLY A 264 -3.30 -2.09 3.79
N LYS A 265 -3.30 -1.23 4.82
CA LYS A 265 -4.23 -1.36 5.93
C LYS A 265 -5.60 -1.68 5.32
N SER A 266 -6.36 -2.63 5.86
CA SER A 266 -7.75 -2.75 5.42
C SER A 266 -8.43 -1.50 5.96
N PHE A 267 -8.59 -0.47 5.13
CA PHE A 267 -9.24 0.78 5.51
C PHE A 267 -10.74 0.57 5.84
N TRP A 268 -11.22 -0.67 5.77
CA TRP A 268 -12.52 -1.09 6.28
C TRP A 268 -12.48 -1.47 7.77
N TYR A 269 -13.29 -0.81 8.59
CA TYR A 269 -13.49 -1.14 10.01
C TYR A 269 -14.96 -1.14 10.41
N LYS A 270 -15.29 -1.72 11.56
CA LYS A 270 -16.65 -1.72 12.12
C LYS A 270 -16.65 -1.00 13.46
N VAL A 271 -17.68 -0.21 13.70
CA VAL A 271 -17.95 0.41 15.00
C VAL A 271 -19.12 -0.33 15.65
N THR A 272 -18.92 -0.83 16.86
CA THR A 272 -19.98 -1.55 17.60
C THR A 272 -21.21 -0.66 17.75
N ASN A 273 -22.40 -1.23 17.52
CA ASN A 273 -23.70 -0.54 17.64
C ASN A 273 -23.91 0.68 16.73
N ARG A 274 -23.12 0.83 15.65
CA ARG A 274 -23.39 1.77 14.56
C ARG A 274 -23.31 1.09 13.21
N ASP A 275 -23.94 1.71 12.22
CA ASP A 275 -23.75 1.35 10.82
C ASP A 275 -23.51 2.60 9.95
N VAL A 276 -23.20 2.36 8.69
CA VAL A 276 -22.77 3.38 7.72
C VAL A 276 -23.86 4.39 7.38
N THR A 277 -25.11 4.20 7.81
CA THR A 277 -26.22 5.14 7.59
C THR A 277 -26.36 6.17 8.71
N SER A 278 -25.55 6.06 9.77
CA SER A 278 -25.56 7.01 10.89
C SER A 278 -25.35 8.45 10.42
N LYS A 279 -26.14 9.40 10.93
CA LYS A 279 -25.97 10.84 10.64
C LYS A 279 -24.68 11.42 11.22
N SER A 280 -24.02 10.70 12.13
CA SER A 280 -22.71 11.08 12.65
C SER A 280 -21.87 9.86 13.02
N ILE A 281 -20.54 10.05 13.01
CA ILE A 281 -19.57 9.10 13.54
C ILE A 281 -18.57 9.85 14.42
N LEU A 282 -18.24 9.27 15.57
CA LEU A 282 -17.14 9.72 16.42
C LEU A 282 -15.96 8.78 16.20
N LEU A 283 -14.84 9.32 15.73
CA LEU A 283 -13.57 8.64 15.66
C LEU A 283 -12.74 9.14 16.85
N ALA A 284 -12.42 8.27 17.81
CA ALA A 284 -11.73 8.68 19.02
C ALA A 284 -10.63 7.69 19.40
N ASP A 285 -9.56 8.23 19.97
CA ASP A 285 -8.49 7.49 20.65
C ASP A 285 -8.14 8.22 21.94
N VAL A 286 -8.90 7.92 23.00
CA VAL A 286 -8.74 8.59 24.30
C VAL A 286 -7.40 8.20 24.97
N LEU A 287 -6.79 7.08 24.56
CA LEU A 287 -5.51 6.62 25.11
C LEU A 287 -4.33 7.30 24.41
N ASN A 288 -4.49 7.72 23.16
CA ASN A 288 -3.47 8.40 22.37
C ASN A 288 -4.04 9.70 21.75
N PRO A 289 -4.32 10.73 22.56
CA PRO A 289 -4.78 12.01 22.02
C PRO A 289 -3.66 12.69 21.21
N PHE A 290 -4.04 13.62 20.34
CA PHE A 290 -3.10 14.40 19.53
C PHE A 290 -3.22 15.89 19.83
N LEU A 291 -2.13 16.63 19.64
CA LEU A 291 -2.13 18.10 19.71
C LEU A 291 -2.60 18.68 18.38
N LEU A 292 -3.54 19.61 18.44
CA LEU A 292 -4.02 20.35 17.28
C LEU A 292 -3.68 21.83 17.45
N GLY A 293 -2.65 22.28 16.74
CA GLY A 293 -2.12 23.64 16.82
C GLY A 293 -2.76 24.61 15.83
N PRO A 294 -2.64 25.94 16.05
CA PRO A 294 -3.16 26.95 15.14
C PRO A 294 -2.66 26.74 13.71
N LYS A 295 -3.56 26.86 12.73
CA LYS A 295 -3.31 26.67 11.28
C LYS A 295 -2.93 25.26 10.85
N GLN A 296 -2.85 24.29 11.77
CA GLN A 296 -2.72 22.89 11.42
C GLN A 296 -3.96 22.45 10.62
N GLN A 297 -3.75 21.60 9.63
CA GLN A 297 -4.84 21.03 8.84
C GLN A 297 -5.05 19.58 9.23
N LEU A 298 -6.32 19.20 9.33
CA LEU A 298 -6.76 17.83 9.31
C LEU A 298 -7.38 17.54 7.94
N LYS A 299 -7.23 16.32 7.43
CA LYS A 299 -7.90 15.90 6.22
C LYS A 299 -8.84 14.75 6.54
N VAL A 300 -10.07 14.82 6.03
CA VAL A 300 -11.04 13.72 6.08
C VAL A 300 -10.99 12.99 4.75
N TRP A 301 -10.68 11.70 4.81
CA TRP A 301 -10.46 10.85 3.64
C TRP A 301 -11.47 9.72 3.56
N PHE A 302 -11.83 9.32 2.34
CA PHE A 302 -12.28 7.95 2.09
C PHE A 302 -11.02 7.07 2.02
N GLY A 303 -10.99 5.94 2.71
CA GLY A 303 -9.73 5.23 2.90
C GLY A 303 -9.22 4.48 1.67
N GLU A 304 -10.08 4.09 0.73
CA GLU A 304 -9.63 3.55 -0.58
C GLU A 304 -9.01 4.63 -1.50
N ASP A 305 -9.44 5.89 -1.33
CA ASP A 305 -8.81 7.05 -1.98
C ASP A 305 -7.43 7.31 -1.35
N LEU A 306 -7.38 7.36 -0.02
CA LEU A 306 -6.16 7.56 0.76
C LEU A 306 -5.07 6.51 0.48
N ASP A 307 -5.44 5.24 0.32
CA ASP A 307 -4.49 4.14 0.11
C ASP A 307 -4.26 3.81 -1.37
N ASN A 308 -4.96 4.51 -2.27
CA ASN A 308 -4.93 4.31 -3.71
C ASN A 308 -5.18 2.84 -4.09
N GLN A 309 -6.03 2.11 -3.35
CA GLN A 309 -6.41 0.73 -3.64
C GLN A 309 -7.87 0.65 -4.09
N ALA A 310 -8.09 -0.04 -5.21
CA ALA A 310 -9.42 -0.40 -5.70
C ALA A 310 -10.39 0.78 -5.89
N GLU A 311 -9.90 1.99 -6.15
CA GLU A 311 -10.74 3.18 -6.26
C GLU A 311 -11.32 3.45 -7.67
N ASP A 312 -10.95 2.67 -8.69
CA ASP A 312 -11.34 2.91 -10.08
C ASP A 312 -12.88 2.95 -10.26
N ASP A 313 -13.59 2.05 -9.61
CA ASP A 313 -15.06 1.94 -9.61
C ASP A 313 -15.75 2.69 -8.45
N ASN A 314 -14.97 3.44 -7.67
CA ASN A 314 -15.52 4.30 -6.62
C ASN A 314 -16.28 5.49 -7.21
N ALA A 315 -17.23 6.00 -6.44
CA ALA A 315 -18.08 7.10 -6.88
C ALA A 315 -18.62 7.93 -5.71
N GLY A 316 -19.03 9.16 -6.04
CA GLY A 316 -19.75 10.03 -5.14
C GLY A 316 -18.88 10.95 -4.30
N ARG A 317 -19.56 11.79 -3.54
CA ARG A 317 -19.02 12.87 -2.73
C ARG A 317 -19.90 13.02 -1.50
N THR A 318 -19.30 13.17 -0.34
CA THR A 318 -20.03 13.35 0.94
C THR A 318 -19.50 14.60 1.64
N CYS A 319 -20.40 15.38 2.22
CA CYS A 319 -20.10 16.63 2.90
C CYS A 319 -20.46 16.52 4.38
N VAL A 320 -19.56 16.99 5.24
CA VAL A 320 -19.65 16.86 6.69
C VAL A 320 -19.31 18.17 7.40
N ASP A 321 -19.90 18.34 8.57
CA ASP A 321 -19.36 19.20 9.61
C ASP A 321 -18.41 18.41 10.50
N VAL A 322 -17.32 19.05 10.93
CA VAL A 322 -16.22 18.42 11.67
C VAL A 322 -16.12 19.08 13.03
N TYR A 323 -16.19 18.27 14.08
CA TYR A 323 -16.10 18.69 15.46
C TYR A 323 -14.91 18.00 16.13
N ALA A 324 -14.12 18.75 16.89
CA ALA A 324 -13.05 18.21 17.72
C ALA A 324 -13.57 18.01 19.16
N TRP A 325 -13.28 16.86 19.76
CA TRP A 325 -13.44 16.62 21.19
C TRP A 325 -12.20 17.10 21.92
N LEU A 326 -12.31 18.28 22.53
CA LEU A 326 -11.20 18.97 23.19
C LEU A 326 -11.14 18.62 24.68
N ALA A 327 -9.92 18.66 25.23
CA ALA A 327 -9.65 18.56 26.68
C ALA A 327 -9.97 19.88 27.41
#